data_AF-A0AAD4VFB7-F1
#
_entry.id   AF-A0AAD4VFB7-F1
#
_cell.length_a   1.000
_cell.length_b   1.000
_cell.length_c   1.000
_cell.angle_alpha   90.00
_cell.angle_beta   90.00
_cell.angle_gamma   90.00
#
_symmetry.space_group_name_H-M   'P 1'
#
loop_
_entity.id
_entity.type
_entity.pdbx_description
1 polymer ?
#
loop_
_entity_poly.entity_id
_entity_poly.type
_entity_poly.pdbx_seq_one_letter_code
_entity_poly.pdbx_strand_id
1 'polypeptide(L)'
;MESVDTNQDFEQGRKQTRRSWSKFEEEQLLTVLEDFVVGGHRCETGNFKYGTLLQMEKVLNNLCPGAELKVSPHIESKLKWWKKQYSIIYDIINTGGFAWNDVKKCIEVDSNEAWETYVQHHKNAAKWRNKSFPLFDRLANIFGKDRANGKGAEIPNEMMEE
;
A
#
# COMPACT_ATOMS: atom_id res chain seq x y z
N MET A 1 -51.36 -15.29 -33.29
CA MET A 1 -50.20 -15.79 -34.04
C MET A 1 -49.36 -14.57 -34.35
N GLU A 2 -48.10 -14.58 -33.88
CA GLU A 2 -46.97 -13.70 -34.26
C GLU A 2 -47.07 -12.23 -33.78
N SER A 3 -46.35 -11.78 -32.73
CA SER A 3 -44.89 -11.63 -32.50
C SER A 3 -44.18 -10.76 -33.52
N VAL A 4 -43.72 -9.57 -33.08
CA VAL A 4 -42.49 -8.84 -33.49
C VAL A 4 -42.33 -7.68 -32.49
N ASP A 5 -41.48 -7.80 -31.47
CA ASP A 5 -40.02 -7.67 -31.41
C ASP A 5 -39.59 -6.28 -30.90
N THR A 6 -39.29 -6.29 -29.61
CA THR A 6 -38.69 -5.23 -28.81
C THR A 6 -37.20 -5.13 -29.17
N ASN A 7 -36.78 -4.02 -29.78
CA ASN A 7 -35.38 -3.62 -29.80
C ASN A 7 -35.16 -2.54 -28.73
N GLN A 8 -34.79 -2.96 -27.52
CA GLN A 8 -34.11 -2.11 -26.55
C GLN A 8 -32.62 -2.41 -26.63
N ASP A 9 -31.88 -1.48 -27.23
CA ASP A 9 -30.44 -1.36 -27.19
C ASP A 9 -29.94 -1.43 -25.73
N PHE A 10 -29.29 -2.54 -25.38
CA PHE A 10 -28.44 -2.63 -24.20
C PHE A 10 -27.04 -2.17 -24.60
N GLU A 11 -26.79 -0.87 -24.49
CA GLU A 11 -25.44 -0.30 -24.42
C GLU A 11 -24.71 -0.90 -23.21
N GLN A 12 -23.93 -1.94 -23.45
CA GLN A 12 -23.00 -2.50 -22.46
C GLN A 12 -21.86 -1.51 -22.24
N GLY A 13 -21.97 -0.72 -21.17
CA GLY A 13 -20.91 0.15 -20.70
C GLY A 13 -19.58 -0.61 -20.58
N ARG A 14 -18.56 -0.18 -21.35
CA ARG A 14 -17.17 -0.59 -21.15
C ARG A 14 -16.80 -0.39 -19.68
N LYS A 15 -16.61 -1.48 -18.95
CA LYS A 15 -15.91 -1.43 -17.66
C LYS A 15 -14.53 -0.85 -17.94
N GLN A 16 -14.31 0.42 -17.60
CA GLN A 16 -12.99 1.04 -17.64
C GLN A 16 -12.04 0.12 -16.87
N THR A 17 -11.05 -0.43 -17.56
CA THR A 17 -9.98 -1.18 -16.92
C THR A 17 -9.24 -0.20 -16.02
N ARG A 18 -9.43 -0.33 -14.71
CA ARG A 18 -8.66 0.45 -13.73
C ARG A 18 -7.19 0.23 -14.05
N ARG A 19 -6.46 1.32 -14.31
CA ARG A 19 -5.03 1.28 -14.53
C ARG A 19 -4.33 0.51 -13.41
N SER A 20 -3.44 -0.40 -13.79
CA SER A 20 -2.54 -1.09 -12.87
C SER A 20 -1.16 -0.44 -12.88
N TRP A 21 -0.45 -0.54 -11.75
CA TRP A 21 0.96 -0.21 -11.68
C TRP A 21 1.78 -1.41 -12.17
N SER A 22 2.70 -1.17 -13.10
CA SER A 22 3.74 -2.12 -13.50
C SER A 22 4.85 -2.17 -12.45
N LYS A 23 5.61 -3.27 -12.44
CA LYS A 23 6.79 -3.41 -11.55
C LYS A 23 7.80 -2.28 -11.76
N PHE A 24 7.95 -1.82 -13.01
CA PHE A 24 8.85 -0.71 -13.34
C PHE A 24 8.35 0.60 -12.71
N GLU A 25 7.07 0.95 -12.88
CA GLU A 25 6.51 2.16 -12.28
C GLU A 25 6.54 2.12 -10.74
N GLU A 26 6.30 0.95 -10.13
CA GLU A 26 6.46 0.77 -8.69
C GLU A 26 7.89 1.03 -8.24
N GLU A 27 8.88 0.50 -8.97
CA GLU A 27 10.29 0.70 -8.68
C GLU A 27 10.71 2.17 -8.80
N GLN A 28 10.24 2.87 -9.85
CA GLN A 28 10.48 4.30 -10.02
C GLN A 28 9.82 5.10 -8.88
N LEU A 29 8.60 4.76 -8.48
CA LEU A 29 7.94 5.40 -7.35
C LEU A 29 8.71 5.20 -6.04
N LEU A 30 9.21 4.00 -5.75
CA LEU A 30 10.02 3.75 -4.56
C LEU A 30 11.31 4.58 -4.56
N THR A 31 12.02 4.60 -5.68
CA THR A 31 13.26 5.37 -5.85
C THR A 31 13.02 6.87 -5.62
N VAL A 32 11.98 7.43 -6.27
CA VAL A 32 11.61 8.84 -6.10
C VAL A 32 11.22 9.13 -4.64
N LEU A 33 10.52 8.22 -3.95
CA LEU A 33 10.19 8.43 -2.54
C LEU A 33 11.44 8.45 -1.66
N GLU A 34 12.39 7.55 -1.90
CA GLU A 34 13.65 7.48 -1.16
C GLU A 34 14.49 8.74 -1.35
N ASP A 35 14.63 9.22 -2.60
CA ASP A 35 15.35 10.47 -2.90
C ASP A 35 14.74 11.67 -2.17
N PHE A 36 13.42 11.76 -2.15
CA PHE A 36 12.72 12.85 -1.45
C PHE A 36 12.81 12.73 0.08
N VAL A 37 12.90 11.50 0.62
CA VAL A 37 13.16 11.27 2.05
C VAL A 37 14.56 11.74 2.41
N VAL A 38 15.57 11.39 1.59
CA VAL A 38 16.97 11.80 1.77
C VAL A 38 17.11 13.32 1.65
N GLY A 39 16.40 13.94 0.70
CA GLY A 39 16.35 15.40 0.52
C GLY A 39 15.58 16.16 1.60
N GLY A 40 15.03 15.49 2.61
CA GLY A 40 14.33 16.15 3.73
C GLY A 40 12.97 16.75 3.35
N HIS A 41 12.35 16.30 2.26
CA HIS A 41 11.07 16.84 1.78
C HIS A 41 9.83 16.37 2.57
N ARG A 42 10.05 15.63 3.67
CA ARG A 42 8.99 15.21 4.60
C ARG A 42 8.67 16.36 5.56
N CYS A 43 7.41 16.50 5.90
CA CYS A 43 7.03 17.42 6.98
C CYS A 43 7.36 16.81 8.36
N GLU A 44 7.23 17.60 9.41
CA GLU A 44 7.50 17.18 10.80
C GLU A 44 6.62 16.00 11.25
N THR A 45 5.40 15.87 10.70
CA THR A 45 4.54 14.71 10.94
C THR A 45 4.96 13.47 10.14
N GLY A 46 6.04 13.57 9.39
CA GLY A 46 6.63 12.53 8.56
C GLY A 46 5.87 12.22 7.27
N ASN A 47 4.79 12.94 6.96
CA ASN A 47 4.09 12.82 5.68
C ASN A 47 4.73 13.69 4.58
N PHE A 48 4.35 13.44 3.32
CA PHE A 48 4.69 14.33 2.20
C PHE A 48 3.63 15.42 2.05
N LYS A 49 4.06 16.66 1.82
CA LYS A 49 3.14 17.76 1.50
C LYS A 49 2.59 17.57 0.08
N TYR A 50 1.39 18.06 -0.19
CA TYR A 50 0.80 17.99 -1.53
C TYR A 50 1.69 18.63 -2.62
N GLY A 51 2.34 19.76 -2.30
CA GLY A 51 3.32 20.38 -3.20
C GLY A 51 4.51 19.46 -3.53
N THR A 52 4.96 18.65 -2.57
CA THR A 52 5.99 17.63 -2.78
C THR A 52 5.48 16.51 -3.68
N LEU A 53 4.23 16.06 -3.50
CA LEU A 53 3.62 15.05 -4.36
C LEU A 53 3.50 15.52 -5.81
N LEU A 54 3.22 16.81 -6.05
CA LEU A 54 3.22 17.39 -7.40
C LEU A 54 4.61 17.38 -8.04
N GLN A 55 5.69 17.55 -7.27
CA GLN A 55 7.05 17.41 -7.78
C GLN A 55 7.35 15.95 -8.13
N MET A 56 6.94 15.00 -7.28
CA MET A 56 7.06 13.57 -7.56
C MET A 56 6.29 13.17 -8.83
N GLU A 57 5.07 13.69 -9.03
CA GLU A 57 4.30 13.46 -10.26
C GLU A 57 5.10 13.86 -11.51
N LYS A 58 5.75 15.02 -11.49
CA LYS A 58 6.56 15.49 -12.62
C LYS A 58 7.74 14.57 -12.88
N VAL A 59 8.49 14.20 -11.84
CA VAL A 59 9.64 13.29 -11.97
C VAL A 59 9.20 11.92 -12.48
N LEU A 60 8.12 11.37 -11.95
CA LEU A 60 7.59 10.06 -12.35
C LEU A 60 7.10 10.03 -13.79
N ASN A 61 6.44 11.08 -14.27
CA ASN A 61 6.02 11.13 -15.67
C ASN A 61 7.21 11.31 -16.64
N ASN A 62 8.33 11.86 -16.17
CA ASN A 62 9.56 11.90 -16.95
C ASN A 62 10.25 10.52 -17.00
N LEU A 63 10.26 9.79 -15.87
CA LEU A 63 10.85 8.43 -15.77
C LEU A 63 10.00 7.35 -16.44
N CYS A 64 8.67 7.54 -16.42
CA CYS A 64 7.69 6.65 -17.03
C CYS A 64 6.85 7.42 -18.06
N PRO A 65 7.40 7.76 -19.25
CA PRO A 65 6.64 8.43 -20.28
C PRO A 65 5.40 7.63 -20.68
N GLY A 66 4.25 8.29 -20.82
CA GLY A 66 2.98 7.66 -21.18
C GLY A 66 2.25 6.97 -20.02
N ALA A 67 2.82 6.96 -18.82
CA ALA A 67 2.16 6.46 -17.62
C ALA A 67 1.01 7.38 -17.18
N GLU A 68 1.06 8.67 -17.50
CA GLU A 68 0.03 9.67 -17.12
C GLU A 68 -0.32 9.59 -15.62
N LEU A 69 0.71 9.48 -14.79
CA LEU A 69 0.58 9.46 -13.33
C LEU A 69 0.04 10.81 -12.85
N LYS A 70 -0.83 10.72 -11.85
CA LYS A 70 -1.42 11.87 -11.17
C LYS A 70 -1.25 11.71 -9.68
N VAL A 71 -1.04 12.81 -8.95
CA VAL A 71 -1.03 12.80 -7.49
C VAL A 71 -2.28 12.09 -6.98
N SER A 72 -3.44 12.57 -7.40
CA SER A 72 -4.73 11.92 -7.20
C SER A 72 -5.31 11.47 -8.54
N PRO A 73 -5.81 10.22 -8.67
CA PRO A 73 -5.89 9.19 -7.62
C PRO A 73 -4.66 8.27 -7.54
N HIS A 74 -3.68 8.37 -8.45
CA HIS A 74 -2.72 7.30 -8.68
C HIS A 74 -1.66 7.17 -7.58
N ILE A 75 -0.90 8.24 -7.31
CA ILE A 75 0.23 8.21 -6.37
C ILE A 75 -0.28 8.08 -4.94
N GLU A 76 -1.26 8.89 -4.53
CA GLU A 76 -1.84 8.85 -3.19
C GLU A 76 -2.42 7.47 -2.84
N SER A 77 -3.17 6.87 -3.76
CA SER A 77 -3.73 5.53 -3.56
C SER A 77 -2.64 4.48 -3.36
N LYS A 78 -1.55 4.58 -4.15
CA LYS A 78 -0.42 3.65 -4.04
C LYS A 78 0.32 3.79 -2.71
N LEU A 79 0.60 5.03 -2.29
CA LEU A 79 1.22 5.33 -1.01
C LEU A 79 0.36 4.84 0.16
N LYS A 80 -0.95 5.10 0.12
CA LYS A 80 -1.90 4.62 1.13
C LYS A 80 -1.88 3.10 1.23
N TRP A 81 -1.87 2.42 0.09
CA TRP A 81 -1.83 0.95 0.05
C TRP A 81 -0.52 0.38 0.62
N TRP A 82 0.62 0.94 0.23
CA TRP A 82 1.94 0.53 0.78
C TRP A 82 2.06 0.81 2.26
N LYS A 83 1.65 1.98 2.74
CA LYS A 83 1.63 2.33 4.17
C LYS A 83 0.79 1.34 4.97
N LYS A 84 -0.38 0.93 4.43
CA LYS A 84 -1.23 -0.10 5.04
C LYS A 84 -0.54 -1.47 5.07
N GLN A 85 0.11 -1.90 3.99
CA GLN A 85 0.81 -3.20 3.97
C GLN A 85 1.98 -3.22 4.97
N TYR A 86 2.81 -2.17 4.93
CA TYR A 86 3.92 -1.96 5.87
C TYR A 86 3.43 -1.97 7.32
N SER A 87 2.35 -1.23 7.62
CA SER A 87 1.74 -1.18 8.95
C SER A 87 1.42 -2.57 9.47
N ILE A 88 0.74 -3.39 8.68
CA ILE A 88 0.32 -4.73 9.13
C ILE A 88 1.54 -5.58 9.47
N ILE A 89 2.56 -5.59 8.62
CA ILE A 89 3.78 -6.38 8.86
C ILE A 89 4.53 -5.84 10.08
N TYR A 90 4.66 -4.52 10.21
CA TYR A 90 5.27 -3.86 11.36
C TYR A 90 4.55 -4.23 12.66
N ASP A 91 3.23 -4.19 12.69
CA ASP A 91 2.45 -4.50 13.88
C ASP A 91 2.63 -5.98 14.26
N ILE A 92 2.66 -6.90 13.29
CA ILE A 92 2.93 -8.33 13.56
C ILE A 92 4.28 -8.53 14.25
N ILE A 93 5.36 -7.96 13.72
CA ILE A 93 6.70 -8.16 14.29
C ILE A 93 6.91 -7.45 15.64
N ASN A 94 6.09 -6.45 15.96
CA ASN A 94 6.19 -5.68 17.21
C ASN A 94 5.21 -6.14 18.30
N THR A 95 4.27 -7.04 18.01
CA THR A 95 3.33 -7.57 19.03
C THR A 95 3.97 -8.69 19.88
N GLY A 96 5.23 -9.06 19.60
CA GLY A 96 5.98 -10.12 20.27
C GLY A 96 5.65 -11.52 19.72
N GLY A 97 6.66 -12.39 19.65
CA GLY A 97 6.50 -13.80 19.23
C GLY A 97 6.58 -14.09 17.73
N PHE A 98 6.78 -13.07 16.89
CA PHE A 98 7.01 -13.23 15.45
C PHE A 98 8.22 -12.42 15.02
N ALA A 99 8.95 -12.91 14.01
CA ALA A 99 10.15 -12.25 13.52
C ALA A 99 10.06 -11.96 12.02
N TRP A 100 10.79 -10.93 11.57
CA TRP A 100 11.03 -10.71 10.14
C TRP A 100 12.24 -11.53 9.70
N ASN A 101 12.06 -12.37 8.70
CA ASN A 101 13.16 -13.09 8.04
C ASN A 101 13.68 -12.24 6.89
N ASP A 102 14.85 -11.62 7.08
CA ASP A 102 15.44 -10.72 6.09
C ASP A 102 15.88 -11.42 4.80
N VAL A 103 16.19 -12.72 4.85
CA VAL A 103 16.62 -13.50 3.68
C VAL A 103 15.43 -13.88 2.81
N LYS A 104 14.36 -14.42 3.41
CA LYS A 104 13.13 -14.82 2.71
C LYS A 104 12.21 -13.63 2.43
N LYS A 105 12.48 -12.49 3.07
CA LYS A 105 11.65 -11.28 3.09
C LYS A 105 10.22 -11.60 3.50
N CYS A 106 10.03 -12.32 4.61
CA CYS A 106 8.70 -12.72 5.09
C CYS A 106 8.64 -12.81 6.61
N ILE A 107 7.42 -12.97 7.15
CA ILE A 107 7.21 -13.21 8.58
C ILE A 107 7.51 -14.67 8.89
N GLU A 108 8.39 -14.88 9.87
CA GLU A 108 8.74 -16.17 10.45
C GLU A 108 7.93 -16.41 11.72
N VAL A 109 7.39 -17.63 11.82
CA VAL A 109 6.43 -18.04 12.84
C VAL A 109 6.95 -19.31 13.47
N ASP A 110 7.37 -19.23 14.73
CA ASP A 110 7.89 -20.38 15.48
C ASP A 110 6.77 -21.24 16.08
N SER A 111 5.65 -20.63 16.47
CA SER A 111 4.48 -21.30 17.05
C SER A 111 3.23 -21.09 16.20
N ASN A 112 2.68 -22.19 15.69
CA ASN A 112 1.40 -22.20 14.96
C ASN A 112 0.25 -21.70 15.84
N GLU A 113 0.22 -22.12 17.10
CA GLU A 113 -0.80 -21.73 18.08
C GLU A 113 -0.78 -20.21 18.30
N ALA A 114 0.42 -19.64 18.53
CA ALA A 114 0.57 -18.19 18.69
C ALA A 114 0.08 -17.43 17.45
N TRP A 115 0.39 -17.92 16.25
CA TRP A 115 -0.09 -17.32 15.00
C TRP A 115 -1.62 -17.36 14.86
N GLU A 116 -2.23 -18.50 15.19
CA GLU A 116 -3.68 -18.66 15.13
C GLU A 116 -4.38 -17.72 16.11
N THR A 117 -3.91 -17.63 17.36
CA THR A 117 -4.43 -16.68 18.35
C THR A 117 -4.26 -15.22 17.90
N TYR A 118 -3.12 -14.87 17.30
CA TYR A 118 -2.89 -13.53 16.79
C TYR A 118 -3.86 -13.16 15.66
N VAL A 119 -4.06 -14.05 14.68
CA VAL A 119 -4.92 -13.82 13.51
C VAL A 119 -6.40 -13.79 13.86
N GLN A 120 -6.83 -14.48 14.93
CA GLN A 120 -8.21 -14.36 15.45
C GLN A 120 -8.57 -12.90 15.77
N HIS A 121 -7.61 -12.14 16.29
CA HIS A 121 -7.78 -10.71 16.61
C HIS A 121 -7.35 -9.78 15.47
N HIS A 122 -6.49 -10.26 14.55
CA HIS A 122 -5.92 -9.50 13.44
C HIS A 122 -6.15 -10.19 12.09
N LYS A 123 -7.41 -10.26 11.63
CA LYS A 123 -7.79 -11.00 10.41
C LYS A 123 -7.00 -10.61 9.15
N ASN A 124 -6.59 -9.34 9.05
CA ASN A 124 -5.78 -8.81 7.95
C ASN A 124 -4.34 -9.34 7.91
N ALA A 125 -3.83 -9.89 9.02
CA ALA A 125 -2.50 -10.45 9.15
C ALA A 125 -2.38 -11.86 8.53
N ALA A 126 -3.49 -12.61 8.44
CA ALA A 126 -3.53 -13.99 7.99
C ALA A 126 -2.73 -14.25 6.71
N LYS A 127 -2.84 -13.34 5.74
CA LYS A 127 -2.20 -13.43 4.42
C LYS A 127 -0.68 -13.25 4.42
N TRP A 128 -0.09 -12.79 5.53
CA TRP A 128 1.33 -12.42 5.59
C TRP A 128 2.23 -13.53 6.12
N ARG A 129 1.67 -14.60 6.67
CA ARG A 129 2.44 -15.78 7.06
C ARG A 129 3.19 -16.36 5.87
N ASN A 130 4.51 -16.48 5.99
CA ASN A 130 5.40 -17.02 4.94
C ASN A 130 5.26 -16.33 3.56
N LYS A 131 4.60 -15.17 3.49
CA LYS A 131 4.41 -14.44 2.24
C LYS A 131 5.56 -13.48 2.03
N SER A 132 6.27 -13.66 0.93
CA SER A 132 7.37 -12.76 0.58
C SER A 132 6.85 -11.35 0.30
N PHE A 133 7.52 -10.37 0.90
CA PHE A 133 7.30 -8.94 0.73
C PHE A 133 8.65 -8.19 0.71
N PRO A 134 9.37 -8.23 -0.42
CA PRO A 134 10.70 -7.60 -0.54
C PRO A 134 10.73 -6.10 -0.33
N LEU A 135 9.56 -5.44 -0.34
CA LEU A 135 9.45 -3.99 -0.16
C LEU A 135 9.50 -3.56 1.31
N PHE A 136 9.44 -4.48 2.27
CA PHE A 136 9.31 -4.14 3.69
C PHE A 136 10.38 -3.15 4.17
N ASP A 137 11.67 -3.45 3.92
CA ASP A 137 12.79 -2.65 4.42
C ASP A 137 12.83 -1.26 3.77
N ARG A 138 12.53 -1.18 2.47
CA ARG A 138 12.42 0.10 1.76
C ARG A 138 11.26 0.94 2.30
N LEU A 139 10.11 0.30 2.54
CA LEU A 139 8.97 0.99 3.16
C LEU A 139 9.26 1.38 4.62
N ALA A 140 10.10 0.64 5.34
CA ALA A 140 10.59 1.03 6.67
C ALA A 140 11.46 2.29 6.60
N ASN A 141 12.34 2.40 5.60
CA ASN A 141 13.13 3.61 5.37
C ASN A 141 12.22 4.82 5.01
N ILE A 142 11.25 4.60 4.14
CA ILE A 142 10.33 5.65 3.68
C ILE A 142 9.35 6.08 4.79
N PHE A 143 8.73 5.16 5.52
CA PHE A 143 7.64 5.45 6.46
C PHE A 143 7.97 5.24 7.94
N GLY A 144 9.05 4.55 8.28
CA GLY A 144 9.34 4.07 9.66
C GLY A 144 9.43 5.18 10.71
N LYS A 145 9.91 6.38 10.33
CA LYS A 145 9.97 7.55 11.23
C LYS A 145 8.60 7.97 11.78
N ASP A 146 7.50 7.68 11.05
CA ASP A 146 6.14 8.04 11.48
C ASP A 146 5.69 7.28 12.74
N ARG A 147 6.20 6.05 12.92
CA ARG A 147 5.83 5.18 14.04
C ARG A 147 6.70 5.35 15.27
N ALA A 148 7.98 5.69 15.11
CA ALA A 148 8.87 5.97 16.24
C ALA A 148 8.42 7.20 17.07
N ASN A 149 7.74 8.15 16.43
CA ASN A 149 7.22 9.37 17.08
C ASN A 149 5.84 9.18 17.74
N GLY A 150 5.35 7.93 17.89
CA GLY A 150 4.10 7.62 18.60
C GLY A 150 2.80 8.06 17.90
N LYS A 151 2.87 8.67 16.71
CA LYS A 151 1.71 9.18 15.95
C LYS A 151 1.12 8.19 14.94
N GLY A 152 1.56 6.93 14.97
CA GLY A 152 1.24 5.94 13.93
C GLY A 152 0.14 4.93 14.26
N ALA A 153 -0.51 5.03 15.42
CA ALA A 153 -1.57 4.10 15.84
C ALA A 153 -2.92 4.80 16.00
N GLU A 154 -3.47 5.29 14.89
CA GLU A 154 -4.91 5.41 14.77
C GLU A 154 -5.36 4.61 13.54
N ILE A 155 -5.81 3.39 13.80
CA ILE A 155 -6.90 2.83 13.01
C ILE A 155 -8.01 2.40 13.98
N PRO A 156 -8.87 3.32 14.44
CA PRO A 156 -10.20 2.97 14.90
C PRO A 156 -11.23 3.47 13.89
N ASN A 157 -11.73 2.57 13.05
CA ASN A 157 -13.16 2.35 12.81
C ASN A 157 -13.37 1.55 11.52
N GLU A 158 -13.76 0.29 11.69
CA GLU A 158 -14.99 -0.23 11.07
C GLU A 158 -15.71 -1.04 12.16
N MET A 159 -16.18 -0.31 13.18
CA MET A 159 -17.50 -0.58 13.74
C MET A 159 -18.49 0.14 12.84
N MET A 160 -19.18 -0.61 11.98
CA MET A 160 -20.56 -0.32 11.62
C MET A 160 -21.34 -1.61 11.85
N GLU A 161 -22.09 -1.60 12.97
CA GLU A 161 -23.42 -2.17 13.20
C GLU A 161 -24.28 -2.15 11.91
N GLU A 162 -25.19 -3.07 11.59
CA GLU A 162 -25.81 -4.25 12.23
C GLU A 162 -25.94 -5.39 11.20
#